data_AF-A0A7L3DW96-F1
#
_entry.id   AF-A0A7L3DW96-F1
#
_cell.length_a   1.000
_cell.length_b   1.000
_cell.length_c   1.000
_cell.angle_alpha   90.00
_cell.angle_beta   90.00
_cell.angle_gamma   90.00
#
_symmetry.space_group_name_H-M   'P 1'
#
loop_
_entity.id
_entity.type
_entity.pdbx_description
1 polymer ?
#
loop_
_entity_poly.entity_id
_entity_poly.type
_entity_poly.pdbx_seq_one_letter_code
_entity_poly.pdbx_strand_id
1 'polypeptide(L)'
;SPCSPSNVSSRKLSVDEMYLSDTGGQYLDGTTDITRTVHWGVPTPLQKEAYTRVLMGNIDLSRLVFPPNTAGGTVESFARRALWDVGLNYGHGTGHGIGNFLSVHEWPVGFQSNNVPLTAGMFTSI
;
A
#
# COMPACT_ATOMS: atom_id res chain seq x y z
N SER A 1 -3.19 1.16 23.22
CA SER A 1 -4.30 2.11 23.40
C SER A 1 -4.91 2.40 22.05
N PRO A 2 -6.24 2.38 21.88
CA PRO A 2 -6.82 2.87 20.64
C PRO A 2 -6.53 4.37 20.56
N CYS A 3 -5.97 4.83 19.43
CA CYS A 3 -5.92 6.25 19.11
C CYS A 3 -7.37 6.72 18.92
N SER A 4 -7.99 7.22 19.98
CA SER A 4 -9.25 7.94 19.84
C SER A 4 -8.96 9.27 19.15
N PRO A 5 -9.67 9.60 18.06
CA PRO A 5 -9.47 10.87 17.38
C PRO A 5 -9.72 12.03 18.35
N SER A 6 -8.87 13.05 18.29
CA SER A 6 -8.99 14.27 19.08
C SER A 6 -8.73 15.49 18.21
N ASN A 7 -9.26 16.64 18.61
CA ASN A 7 -9.08 17.88 17.85
C ASN A 7 -7.69 18.51 18.03
N VAL A 8 -6.85 17.95 18.92
CA VAL A 8 -5.51 18.49 19.23
C VAL A 8 -4.60 18.47 18.00
N SER A 9 -4.70 17.45 17.16
CA SER A 9 -3.93 17.28 15.93
C SER A 9 -4.77 17.43 14.65
N SER A 10 -6.01 17.92 14.77
CA SER A 10 -6.90 18.10 13.62
C SER A 10 -6.45 19.29 12.79
N ARG A 11 -5.82 19.01 11.64
CA ARG A 11 -5.40 20.02 10.67
C ARG A 11 -6.53 20.29 9.69
N LYS A 12 -6.73 21.57 9.34
CA LYS A 12 -7.62 21.93 8.23
C LYS A 12 -7.00 21.48 6.92
N LEU A 13 -7.82 20.92 6.03
CA LEU A 13 -7.40 20.59 4.68
C LEU A 13 -7.03 21.86 3.93
N SER A 14 -6.01 21.75 3.08
CA SER A 14 -5.53 22.82 2.22
C SER A 14 -5.42 22.31 0.78
N VAL A 15 -5.54 23.23 -0.18
CA VAL A 15 -5.25 22.95 -1.59
C VAL A 15 -3.75 22.92 -1.89
N ASP A 16 -2.94 23.49 -1.01
CA ASP A 16 -1.48 23.63 -1.17
C ASP A 16 -0.69 22.43 -0.61
N GLU A 17 -1.38 21.41 -0.09
CA GLU A 17 -0.77 20.24 0.53
C GLU A 17 -1.27 18.94 -0.13
N MET A 18 -0.44 17.90 -0.09
CA MET A 18 -0.91 16.54 -0.41
C MET A 18 -1.81 16.04 0.72
N TYR A 19 -2.90 15.38 0.34
CA TYR A 19 -3.78 14.68 1.24
C TYR A 19 -3.72 13.18 0.97
N LEU A 20 -3.56 12.40 2.02
CA LEU A 20 -3.59 10.95 1.98
C LEU A 20 -4.79 10.46 2.78
N SER A 21 -5.60 9.61 2.17
CA SER A 21 -6.72 8.93 2.79
C SER A 21 -6.48 7.44 2.68
N ASP A 22 -6.29 6.79 3.82
CA ASP A 22 -6.17 5.35 3.97
C ASP A 22 -7.39 4.90 4.79
N THR A 23 -8.25 4.11 4.17
CA THR A 23 -9.58 3.81 4.67
C THR A 23 -9.98 2.38 4.35
N GLY A 24 -10.86 1.82 5.17
CA GLY A 24 -11.35 0.46 4.99
C GLY A 24 -12.72 0.27 5.61
N GLY A 25 -13.30 -0.90 5.36
CA GLY A 25 -14.65 -1.24 5.77
C GLY A 25 -14.79 -2.74 6.00
N GLN A 26 -15.76 -3.09 6.84
CA GLN A 26 -16.13 -4.46 7.17
C GLN A 26 -17.58 -4.68 6.78
N TYR A 27 -17.80 -5.70 5.96
CA TYR A 27 -19.09 -6.04 5.40
C TYR A 27 -19.28 -7.56 5.50
N LEU A 28 -20.53 -8.03 5.55
CA LEU A 28 -20.82 -9.47 5.65
C LEU A 28 -20.23 -10.28 4.48
N ASP A 29 -19.95 -9.61 3.37
CA ASP A 29 -19.38 -10.14 2.14
C ASP A 29 -17.87 -9.84 1.97
N GLY A 30 -17.21 -9.13 2.90
CA GLY A 30 -15.78 -8.94 2.84
C GLY A 30 -15.19 -7.81 3.68
N THR A 31 -13.86 -7.70 3.57
CA THR A 31 -13.06 -6.63 4.16
C THR A 31 -12.44 -5.81 3.03
N THR A 32 -12.47 -4.48 3.14
CA THR A 32 -11.83 -3.58 2.17
C THR A 32 -10.73 -2.76 2.82
N ASP A 33 -9.69 -2.46 2.05
CA ASP A 33 -8.56 -1.63 2.44
C ASP A 33 -8.08 -0.83 1.22
N ILE A 34 -8.05 0.50 1.32
CA ILE A 34 -7.77 1.38 0.20
C ILE A 34 -7.12 2.69 0.62
N THR A 35 -5.99 2.98 -0.03
CA THR A 35 -5.28 4.25 0.10
C THR A 35 -5.32 5.06 -1.19
N ARG A 36 -5.57 6.37 -1.06
CA ARG A 36 -5.45 7.36 -2.15
C ARG A 36 -4.70 8.58 -1.68
N THR A 37 -3.81 9.07 -2.52
CA THR A 37 -3.12 10.36 -2.34
C THR A 37 -3.57 11.31 -3.42
N VAL A 38 -4.00 12.51 -3.03
CA VAL A 38 -4.48 13.57 -3.91
C VAL A 38 -3.85 14.90 -3.55
N HIS A 39 -3.82 15.82 -4.52
CA HIS A 39 -3.43 17.20 -4.33
C HIS A 39 -4.41 18.07 -5.12
N TRP A 40 -5.04 19.07 -4.48
CA TRP A 40 -6.09 19.88 -5.12
C TRP A 40 -5.58 21.16 -5.77
N GLY A 41 -4.39 21.63 -5.41
CA GLY A 41 -3.69 22.74 -6.07
C GLY A 41 -2.58 22.26 -7.01
N VAL A 42 -1.44 22.95 -7.01
CA VAL A 42 -0.28 22.61 -7.85
C VAL A 42 0.79 21.87 -7.04
N PRO A 43 0.99 20.55 -7.23
CA PRO A 43 2.00 19.83 -6.49
C PRO A 43 3.42 20.21 -6.95
N THR A 44 4.36 20.19 -6.01
CA THR A 44 5.78 20.46 -6.26
C THR A 44 6.41 19.40 -7.17
N PRO A 45 7.55 19.68 -7.83
CA PRO A 45 8.26 18.66 -8.61
C PRO A 45 8.56 17.38 -7.83
N LEU A 46 8.99 17.52 -6.57
CA LEU A 46 9.29 16.38 -5.70
C LEU A 46 8.04 15.55 -5.38
N GLN A 47 6.90 16.19 -5.11
CA GLN A 47 5.63 15.48 -4.84
C GLN A 47 5.20 14.66 -6.06
N LYS A 48 5.28 15.24 -7.27
CA LYS A 48 4.95 14.55 -8.52
C LYS A 48 5.89 13.38 -8.78
N GLU A 49 7.19 13.57 -8.57
CA GLU A 49 8.19 12.52 -8.77
C GLU A 49 7.99 11.36 -7.78
N ALA A 50 7.86 11.66 -6.48
CA ALA A 50 7.63 10.64 -5.47
C ALA A 50 6.34 9.85 -5.72
N TYR A 51 5.23 10.54 -6.01
CA TYR A 51 3.95 9.90 -6.33
C TYR A 51 4.06 9.01 -7.57
N THR A 52 4.72 9.51 -8.63
CA THR A 52 4.87 8.76 -9.88
C THR A 52 5.72 7.51 -9.69
N ARG A 53 6.80 7.57 -8.90
CA ARG A 53 7.63 6.39 -8.59
C ARG A 53 6.89 5.35 -7.77
N VAL A 54 6.09 5.77 -6.79
CA VAL A 54 5.20 4.88 -6.04
C VAL A 54 4.18 4.23 -6.98
N LEU A 55 3.57 5.01 -7.87
CA LEU A 55 2.61 4.51 -8.86
C LEU A 55 3.23 3.51 -9.84
N MET A 56 4.45 3.78 -10.31
CA MET A 56 5.21 2.84 -11.15
C MET A 56 5.39 1.50 -10.43
N GLY A 57 5.84 1.50 -9.17
CA GLY A 57 5.99 0.28 -8.39
C GLY A 57 4.68 -0.47 -8.17
N ASN A 58 3.59 0.25 -7.87
CA ASN A 58 2.27 -0.36 -7.70
C ASN A 58 1.78 -1.04 -9.00
N ILE A 59 1.96 -0.40 -10.16
CA ILE A 59 1.62 -0.95 -11.47
C ILE A 59 2.52 -2.14 -11.81
N ASP A 60 3.83 -2.02 -11.60
CA ASP A 60 4.83 -3.04 -11.92
C ASP A 60 4.55 -4.34 -11.17
N LEU A 61 4.26 -4.26 -9.86
CA LEU A 61 3.92 -5.43 -9.06
C LEU A 61 2.52 -5.98 -9.40
N SER A 62 1.53 -5.11 -9.60
CA SER A 62 0.15 -5.54 -9.93
C SER A 62 0.05 -6.27 -11.27
N ARG A 63 0.96 -6.00 -12.20
CA ARG A 63 1.01 -6.62 -13.54
C ARG A 63 2.01 -7.77 -13.64
N LEU A 64 2.74 -8.05 -12.56
CA LEU A 64 3.83 -9.03 -12.58
C LEU A 64 3.28 -10.44 -12.83
N VAL A 65 3.89 -11.12 -13.79
CA VAL A 65 3.69 -12.56 -14.00
C VAL A 65 4.87 -13.29 -13.36
N PHE A 66 4.59 -14.22 -12.46
CA PHE A 66 5.61 -14.96 -11.70
C PHE A 66 5.23 -16.45 -11.60
N PRO A 67 6.21 -17.35 -11.39
CA PRO A 67 5.93 -18.78 -11.22
C PRO A 67 5.02 -19.08 -10.02
N PRO A 68 4.21 -20.15 -10.08
CA PRO A 68 3.42 -20.57 -8.91
C PRO A 68 4.33 -20.86 -7.71
N ASN A 69 3.81 -20.67 -6.50
CA ASN A 69 4.55 -20.83 -5.24
C ASN A 69 5.76 -19.88 -5.09
N THR A 70 5.71 -18.70 -5.72
CA THR A 70 6.67 -17.62 -5.43
C THR A 70 6.25 -16.90 -4.15
N ALA A 71 7.18 -16.71 -3.21
CA ALA A 71 6.92 -15.91 -2.01
C ALA A 71 6.81 -14.42 -2.36
N GLY A 72 5.88 -13.68 -1.73
CA GLY A 72 5.71 -12.26 -2.00
C GLY A 72 6.98 -11.44 -1.77
N GLY A 73 7.77 -11.80 -0.76
CA GLY A 73 9.08 -11.17 -0.51
C GLY A 73 10.08 -11.30 -1.68
N THR A 74 9.94 -12.31 -2.56
CA THR A 74 10.79 -12.47 -3.75
C THR A 74 10.49 -11.43 -4.82
N VAL A 75 9.24 -10.97 -4.90
CA VAL A 75 8.77 -10.02 -5.94
C VAL A 75 8.64 -8.59 -5.42
N GLU A 76 8.93 -8.36 -4.14
CA GLU A 76 8.80 -7.07 -3.48
C GLU A 76 9.65 -5.95 -4.13
N SER A 77 10.82 -6.32 -4.66
CA SER A 77 11.72 -5.38 -5.33
C SER A 77 11.11 -4.69 -6.54
N PHE A 78 10.11 -5.30 -7.21
CA PHE A 78 9.40 -4.68 -8.33
C PHE A 78 8.61 -3.45 -7.90
N ALA A 79 8.02 -3.47 -6.69
CA ALA A 79 7.32 -2.30 -6.15
C ALA A 79 8.26 -1.19 -5.67
N ARG A 80 9.54 -1.50 -5.43
CA ARG A 80 10.53 -0.56 -4.89
C ARG A 80 11.52 -0.03 -5.90
N ARG A 81 11.73 -0.74 -7.01
CA ARG A 81 12.75 -0.45 -8.02
C ARG A 81 12.77 1.03 -8.43
N ALA A 82 11.61 1.59 -8.77
CA ALA A 82 11.51 2.98 -9.22
C ALA A 82 11.94 4.00 -8.14
N LEU A 83 11.76 3.68 -6.85
CA LEU A 83 12.26 4.52 -5.76
C LEU A 83 13.76 4.32 -5.53
N TRP A 84 14.24 3.08 -5.59
CA TRP A 84 15.65 2.74 -5.41
C TRP A 84 16.56 3.37 -6.46
N ASP A 85 16.08 3.50 -7.71
CA ASP A 85 16.81 4.16 -8.81
C ASP A 85 17.21 5.62 -8.49
N VAL A 86 16.57 6.26 -7.49
CA VAL A 86 16.91 7.60 -7.00
C VAL A 86 17.29 7.64 -5.52
N GLY A 87 17.60 6.49 -4.93
CA GLY A 87 18.02 6.40 -3.52
C GLY A 87 16.89 6.64 -2.51
N LEU A 88 15.62 6.50 -2.92
CA LEU A 88 14.46 6.61 -2.05
C LEU A 88 13.95 5.22 -1.61
N ASN A 89 13.24 5.16 -0.49
CA ASN A 89 12.59 3.93 0.00
C ASN A 89 11.38 4.28 0.92
N TYR A 90 10.49 3.32 1.19
CA TYR A 90 9.45 3.43 2.21
C TYR A 90 9.66 2.43 3.36
N GLY A 91 9.31 2.84 4.58
CA GLY A 91 9.67 2.16 5.84
C GLY A 91 8.71 1.06 6.33
N HIS A 92 7.87 0.51 5.45
CA HIS A 92 6.93 -0.58 5.73
C HIS A 92 6.97 -1.63 4.61
N GLY A 93 6.30 -2.78 4.77
CA GLY A 93 6.18 -3.78 3.70
C GLY A 93 5.29 -3.29 2.55
N THR A 94 5.42 -3.89 1.37
CA THR A 94 4.64 -3.50 0.18
C THR A 94 3.16 -3.78 0.31
N GLY A 95 2.78 -4.87 0.97
CA GLY A 95 1.39 -5.24 1.17
C GLY A 95 1.25 -6.43 2.12
N HIS A 96 0.01 -6.75 2.46
CA HIS A 96 -0.37 -7.81 3.39
C HIS A 96 -1.61 -8.56 2.90
N GLY A 97 -1.87 -9.74 3.46
CA GLY A 97 -3.10 -10.47 3.24
C GLY A 97 -4.33 -9.73 3.76
N ILE A 98 -5.47 -9.92 3.09
CA ILE A 98 -6.80 -9.41 3.49
C ILE A 98 -7.71 -10.60 3.76
N GLY A 99 -8.27 -10.69 4.97
CA GLY A 99 -9.25 -11.71 5.33
C GLY A 99 -10.66 -11.38 4.82
N ASN A 100 -11.49 -12.38 4.55
CA ASN A 100 -12.89 -12.18 4.12
C ASN A 100 -13.81 -12.00 5.35
N PHE A 101 -14.28 -10.77 5.60
CA PHE A 101 -15.03 -10.39 6.81
C PHE A 101 -14.27 -10.74 8.11
N LEU A 102 -12.94 -10.62 8.02
CA LEU A 102 -11.97 -10.91 9.08
C LEU A 102 -10.91 -9.80 9.12
N SER A 103 -9.74 -10.10 9.69
CA SER A 103 -8.66 -9.13 9.86
C SER A 103 -8.30 -8.46 8.54
N VAL A 104 -8.20 -7.12 8.56
CA VAL A 104 -7.64 -6.34 7.45
C VAL A 104 -6.15 -6.66 7.26
N HIS A 105 -5.46 -7.10 8.31
CA HIS A 105 -4.10 -7.62 8.24
C HIS A 105 -4.12 -9.12 8.55
N GLU A 106 -4.22 -9.96 7.51
CA GLU A 106 -4.29 -11.42 7.66
C GLU A 106 -2.95 -12.10 7.31
N TRP A 107 -2.29 -12.62 8.34
CA TRP A 107 -1.10 -13.46 8.20
C TRP A 107 -1.52 -14.92 7.88
N PRO A 108 -0.78 -15.72 7.09
CA PRO A 108 0.60 -15.56 6.63
C PRO A 108 0.82 -14.98 5.23
N VAL A 109 -0.20 -14.43 4.57
CA VAL A 109 -0.07 -13.93 3.20
C VAL A 109 0.51 -12.51 3.20
N GLY A 110 1.38 -12.18 2.23
CA GLY A 110 1.95 -10.84 2.07
C GLY A 110 3.28 -10.79 1.35
N PHE A 111 3.94 -9.62 1.40
CA PHE A 111 5.20 -9.33 0.69
C PHE A 111 6.41 -9.16 1.61
N GLN A 112 6.30 -9.56 2.88
CA GLN A 112 7.33 -9.44 3.90
C GLN A 112 8.08 -10.75 4.12
N SER A 113 9.14 -10.70 4.94
CA SER A 113 9.86 -11.90 5.39
C SER A 113 8.91 -12.88 6.10
N ASN A 114 9.10 -14.17 5.87
CA ASN A 114 8.32 -15.27 6.47
C ASN A 114 6.85 -15.35 6.02
N ASN A 115 6.42 -14.60 5.00
CA ASN A 115 5.14 -14.87 4.34
C ASN A 115 5.20 -16.19 3.54
N VAL A 116 4.07 -16.89 3.49
CA VAL A 116 3.95 -18.11 2.67
C VAL A 116 3.99 -17.78 1.18
N PRO A 117 4.37 -18.75 0.33
CA PRO A 117 4.22 -18.62 -1.12
C PRO A 117 2.82 -18.20 -1.55
N LEU A 118 2.73 -17.29 -2.53
CA LEU A 118 1.46 -16.84 -3.10
C LEU A 118 0.84 -17.96 -3.93
N THR A 119 -0.45 -18.20 -3.72
CA THR A 119 -1.26 -19.16 -4.48
C THR A 119 -2.56 -18.51 -4.92
N ALA A 120 -3.19 -19.09 -5.95
CA ALA A 120 -4.47 -18.60 -6.46
C ALA A 120 -5.56 -18.61 -5.38
N GLY A 121 -6.33 -17.53 -5.30
CA GLY A 121 -7.40 -17.35 -4.30
C GLY A 121 -6.98 -16.56 -3.06
N MET A 122 -5.70 -16.21 -2.91
CA MET A 122 -5.24 -15.27 -1.90
C MET A 122 -5.57 -13.82 -2.29
N PHE A 123 -5.92 -12.99 -1.30
CA PHE A 123 -6.17 -11.57 -1.46
C PHE A 123 -5.10 -10.76 -0.74
N THR A 124 -4.50 -9.76 -1.42
CA THR A 124 -3.46 -8.91 -0.85
C THR A 124 -3.61 -7.46 -1.25
N SER A 125 -3.19 -6.54 -0.38
CA SER A 125 -2.90 -5.15 -0.75
C SER A 125 -1.57 -5.05 -1.52
N ILE A 126 -1.42 -3.96 -2.30
CA ILE A 126 -0.19 -3.54 -3.01
C ILE A 126 -0.06 -2.02 -2.88
#